data_AF-A0A4Q3MHE0-F1
#
_entry.id   AF-A0A4Q3MHE0-F1
#
_cell.length_a   1.000
_cell.length_b   1.000
_cell.length_c   1.000
_cell.angle_alpha   90.00
_cell.angle_beta   90.00
_cell.angle_gamma   90.00
#
_symmetry.space_group_name_H-M   'P 1'
#
loop_
_entity.id
_entity.type
_entity.pdbx_description
1 polymer ?
#
loop_
_entity_poly.entity_id
_entity_poly.type
_entity_poly.pdbx_seq_one_letter_code
_entity_poly.pdbx_strand_id
1 'polypeptide(L)' 'MTNPNPPTTETAIPEDDDASPACVMVFNASDPSGAGGLAADVTAIASVGAHALAV' A
#
# COMPACT_ATOMS: atom_id res chain seq x y z
N MET A 1 -18.42 16.52 21.08
CA MET A 1 -18.45 15.70 19.85
C MET A 1 -17.19 14.87 19.86
N THR A 2 -17.22 13.72 20.53
CA THR A 2 -16.07 12.82 20.67
C THR A 2 -16.02 11.92 19.45
N ASN A 3 -14.90 11.92 18.73
CA ASN A 3 -14.62 10.99 17.65
C ASN A 3 -14.50 9.57 18.23
N PRO A 4 -15.45 8.66 18.00
CA PRO A 4 -15.36 7.32 18.56
C PRO A 4 -14.63 6.43 17.56
N ASN A 5 -13.53 5.86 18.03
CA ASN A 5 -12.74 4.78 17.42
C ASN A 5 -11.49 5.21 16.62
N PRO A 6 -10.27 4.89 17.11
CA PRO A 6 -9.17 4.59 16.22
C PRO A 6 -9.37 3.15 15.69
N PRO A 7 -9.35 2.89 14.37
CA PRO A 7 -9.42 1.52 13.91
C PRO A 7 -8.06 0.85 14.17
N THR A 8 -8.12 -0.06 15.14
CA THR A 8 -7.27 -1.20 15.49
C THR A 8 -6.15 -1.56 14.50
N THR A 9 -4.90 -1.53 14.97
CA THR A 9 -3.78 -2.29 14.39
C THR A 9 -3.99 -3.77 14.71
N GLU A 10 -4.71 -4.49 13.85
CA GLU A 10 -4.69 -5.95 13.85
C GLU A 10 -5.13 -6.45 12.46
N THR A 11 -4.16 -6.70 11.59
CA THR A 11 -4.38 -7.63 10.50
C THR A 11 -3.20 -8.60 10.50
N ALA A 12 -3.26 -9.59 11.40
CA ALA A 12 -2.70 -10.88 11.07
C ALA A 12 -3.58 -11.41 9.93
N ILE A 13 -3.20 -11.11 8.69
CA ILE A 13 -3.78 -11.77 7.52
C ILE A 13 -3.52 -13.26 7.70
N PRO A 14 -4.55 -14.12 7.69
CA PRO A 14 -4.31 -15.54 7.48
C PRO A 14 -3.48 -15.66 6.20
N GLU A 15 -2.49 -16.54 6.20
CA GLU A 15 -1.71 -16.92 5.01
C GLU A 15 -2.61 -17.76 4.09
N ASP A 16 -3.74 -17.20 3.68
CA ASP A 16 -4.65 -17.78 2.71
C ASP A 16 -4.15 -17.30 1.35
N ASP A 17 -3.59 -18.20 0.54
CA ASP A 17 -3.08 -17.89 -0.81
C ASP A 17 -4.18 -17.30 -1.73
N ASP A 18 -5.45 -17.37 -1.32
CA ASP A 18 -6.61 -16.78 -1.99
C ASP A 18 -7.02 -15.39 -1.46
N ALA A 19 -6.29 -14.81 -0.50
CA ALA A 19 -6.60 -13.48 0.04
C ALA A 19 -6.37 -12.38 -1.01
N SER A 20 -7.30 -11.42 -1.07
CA SER A 20 -7.13 -10.25 -1.95
C SER A 20 -5.91 -9.42 -1.52
N PRO A 21 -5.12 -8.91 -2.48
CA PRO A 21 -3.90 -8.18 -2.20
C PRO A 21 -4.17 -6.87 -1.46
N ALA A 22 -3.27 -6.49 -0.55
CA ALA A 22 -3.39 -5.25 0.20
C ALA A 22 -3.37 -4.02 -0.73
N CYS A 23 -4.30 -3.09 -0.55
CA CYS A 23 -4.35 -1.84 -1.32
C CYS A 23 -3.64 -0.71 -0.56
N VAL A 24 -2.60 -0.13 -1.15
CA VAL A 24 -1.72 0.86 -0.51
C VAL A 24 -1.80 2.19 -1.25
N MET A 25 -2.27 3.25 -0.57
CA MET A 25 -2.26 4.60 -1.12
C MET A 25 -0.87 5.21 -1.02
N VAL A 26 -0.34 5.69 -2.14
CA VAL A 26 1.00 6.29 -2.22
C VAL A 26 0.90 7.70 -2.78
N PHE A 27 1.52 8.63 -2.07
CA PHE A 27 1.69 10.02 -2.51
C PHE A 27 3.18 10.30 -2.65
N ASN A 28 3.64 10.49 -3.87
CA ASN A 28 5.04 10.83 -4.12
C ASN A 28 5.18 11.57 -5.46
N ALA A 29 6.33 12.21 -5.68
CA ALA A 29 6.62 12.84 -6.96
C ALA A 29 6.76 11.80 -8.08
N SER A 30 6.32 12.15 -9.29
CA SER A 30 6.62 11.35 -10.48
C SER A 30 8.05 11.63 -10.93
N ASP A 31 8.97 10.71 -10.63
CA ASP A 31 10.32 10.68 -11.20
C ASP A 31 10.31 9.86 -12.51
N PRO A 32 10.45 10.50 -13.69
CA PRO A 32 10.36 9.81 -14.98
C PRO A 32 11.50 8.82 -15.24
N SER A 33 12.58 8.88 -14.45
CA SER A 33 13.69 7.92 -14.59
C SER A 33 13.33 6.52 -14.08
N GLY A 34 12.28 6.41 -13.26
CA GLY A 34 11.90 5.17 -12.59
C GLY A 34 12.80 4.75 -11.43
N ALA A 35 13.86 5.53 -11.13
CA ALA A 35 14.79 5.22 -10.04
C ALA A 35 14.21 5.57 -8.65
N GLY A 36 13.36 6.59 -8.59
CA GLY A 36 12.72 7.05 -7.36
C GLY A 36 11.24 7.37 -7.53
N GLY A 37 10.71 8.14 -6.57
CA GLY A 37 9.36 8.66 -6.62
C GLY A 37 8.28 7.57 -6.68
N LEU A 38 7.17 7.91 -7.35
CA LEU A 38 5.99 7.07 -7.48
C LEU A 38 6.28 5.69 -8.09
N ALA A 39 7.21 5.63 -9.07
CA ALA A 39 7.58 4.37 -9.74
C ALA A 39 8.33 3.41 -8.81
N ALA A 40 9.21 3.93 -7.95
CA ALA A 40 9.94 3.13 -6.97
C ALA A 40 9.00 2.56 -5.90
N ASP A 41 8.07 3.39 -5.40
CA ASP A 41 7.08 2.95 -4.41
C ASP A 41 6.15 1.86 -4.97
N VAL A 42 5.65 2.05 -6.21
CA VAL A 42 4.82 1.04 -6.90
C VAL A 42 5.59 -0.28 -7.04
N THR A 43 6.87 -0.22 -7.41
CA THR A 43 7.71 -1.41 -7.57
C THR A 43 7.91 -2.14 -6.26
N ALA A 44 8.19 -1.41 -5.18
CA ALA A 44 8.35 -1.99 -3.85
C ALA A 44 7.06 -2.65 -3.35
N ILE A 45 5.91 -2.00 -3.52
CA ILE A 45 4.60 -2.52 -3.11
C ILE A 45 4.23 -3.76 -3.93
N ALA A 46 4.40 -3.73 -5.25
CA ALA A 46 4.13 -4.87 -6.10
C ALA A 46 5.06 -6.06 -5.79
N SER A 47 6.30 -5.81 -5.35
CA SER A 47 7.26 -6.87 -5.03
C SER A 47 6.83 -7.77 -3.86
N VAL A 48 5.96 -7.26 -2.97
CA VAL A 48 5.38 -8.02 -1.85
C VAL A 48 3.94 -8.47 -2.12
N GLY A 49 3.48 -8.39 -3.37
CA GLY A 49 2.15 -8.85 -3.78
C GLY A 49 1.02 -7.86 -3.45
N ALA A 50 1.33 -6.62 -3.07
CA ALA A 50 0.32 -5.60 -2.80
C ALA A 50 -0.02 -4.76 -4.04
N HIS A 51 -1.14 -4.05 -4.00
CA HIS A 51 -1.64 -3.18 -5.07
C HIS A 51 -1.48 -1.71 -4.69
N ALA A 52 -0.69 -0.98 -5.48
CA ALA A 52 -0.48 0.45 -5.27
C ALA A 52 -1.64 1.29 -5.86
N LEU A 53 -2.16 2.22 -5.08
CA LEU A 53 -3.07 3.29 -5.48
C LEU A 53 -2.27 4.60 -5.52
N ALA A 54 -1.66 4.83 -6.68
CA ALA A 54 -0.69 5.90 -6.91
C ALA A 54 -1.37 7.26 -7.17
N VAL A 55 -0.90 8.32 -6.51
CA VAL A 55 -1.34 9.72 -6.67
C VAL A 55 -0.15 10.66 -6.82
#